data_AF-A0A377DP08-F1
#
_entry.id   AF-A0A377DP08-F1
#
_cell.length_a   1.000
_cell.length_b   1.000
_cell.length_c   1.000
_cell.angle_alpha   90.00
_cell.angle_beta   90.00
_cell.angle_gamma   90.00
#
_symmetry.space_group_name_H-M   'P 1'
#
loop_
_entity.id
_entity.type
_entity.pdbx_description
1 polymer ?
#
loop_
_entity_poly.entity_id
_entity_poly.type
_entity_poly.pdbx_seq_one_letter_code
_entity_poly.pdbx_strand_id
1 'polypeptide(L)' 'MVIRTRQGGEYEASTLISCSGLMADRLVKMLGLEPGFIICPFRGEYFRLAPEHNQIV' A
#
# COMPACT_ATOMS: atom_id res chain seq x y z
N MET A 1 11.97 16.48 -6.19
CA MET A 1 11.75 15.10 -6.70
C MET A 1 10.55 15.13 -7.63
N VAL A 2 10.68 14.58 -8.83
CA VAL A 2 9.60 14.59 -9.84
C VAL A 2 9.00 13.19 -9.97
N ILE A 3 7.69 13.08 -9.80
CA ILE A 3 6.93 11.84 -10.00
C ILE A 3 6.11 11.95 -11.27
N ARG A 4 6.19 10.90 -12.10
CA ARG A 4 5.39 10.75 -13.32
C ARG A 4 4.31 9.70 -13.10
N THR A 5 3.07 10.07 -13.37
CA THR A 5 1.93 9.17 -13.31
C THR A 5 1.66 8.56 -14.69
N ARG A 6 0.99 7.40 -14.72
CA ARG A 6 0.62 6.73 -15.99
C ARG A 6 -0.24 7.61 -16.91
N GLN A 7 -1.02 8.52 -16.34
CA GLN A 7 -1.90 9.43 -17.09
C GLN A 7 -1.15 10.63 -17.70
N GLY A 8 0.18 10.70 -17.54
CA GLY A 8 1.00 11.80 -18.04
C GLY A 8 1.10 13.01 -17.09
N GLY A 9 0.50 12.93 -15.90
CA GLY A 9 0.65 13.95 -14.88
C GLY A 9 2.06 13.92 -14.26
N GLU A 10 2.67 15.08 -14.13
CA GLU A 10 3.94 15.29 -13.42
C GLU A 10 3.70 16.07 -12.13
N TYR A 11 4.31 15.61 -11.04
CA TYR A 11 4.24 16.26 -9.74
C TYR A 11 5.64 16.48 -9.20
N GLU A 12 5.93 17.69 -8.75
CA GLU A 12 7.20 18.02 -8.09
C GLU A 12 6.96 18.31 -6.61
N ALA A 13 7.76 17.67 -5.76
CA ALA A 13 7.73 17.90 -4.32
C ALA A 13 9.13 17.70 -3.70
N SER A 14 9.35 18.31 -2.54
CA SER A 14 10.54 18.07 -1.71
C SER A 14 10.47 16.74 -0.96
N THR A 15 9.26 16.25 -0.66
CA THR A 15 9.03 15.03 0.12
C THR A 15 7.94 14.18 -0.53
N LEU A 16 8.13 12.85 -0.55
CA LEU A 16 7.12 11.87 -0.97
C LEU A 16 6.71 11.01 0.23
N ILE A 17 5.42 11.01 0.56
CA ILE A 17 4.82 10.06 1.51
C ILE A 17 3.99 9.05 0.72
N SER A 18 4.30 7.77 0.84
CA SER A 18 3.62 6.70 0.10
C SER A 18 2.65 5.93 0.98
N CYS A 19 1.36 5.95 0.63
CA CYS A 19 0.30 5.16 1.27
C CYS A 19 -0.09 3.93 0.41
N SER A 20 0.90 3.30 -0.22
CA SER A 20 0.68 2.28 -1.26
C SER A 20 0.33 0.88 -0.75
N GLY A 21 0.24 0.68 0.57
CA GLY A 21 -0.24 -0.56 1.20
C GLY A 21 0.48 -1.80 0.66
N LEU A 22 -0.28 -2.69 0.01
CA LEU A 22 0.23 -3.93 -0.57
C LEU A 22 1.35 -3.74 -1.63
N MET A 23 1.56 -2.52 -2.12
CA MET A 23 2.57 -2.19 -3.14
C MET A 23 3.77 -1.42 -2.57
N ALA A 24 3.91 -1.31 -1.24
CA ALA A 24 4.92 -0.46 -0.61
C ALA A 24 6.36 -0.84 -0.99
N ASP A 25 6.70 -2.13 -0.95
CA ASP A 25 8.04 -2.61 -1.32
C ASP A 25 8.35 -2.39 -2.80
N ARG A 26 7.35 -2.54 -3.69
CA ARG A 26 7.49 -2.25 -5.13
C ARG A 26 7.74 -0.77 -5.39
N LEU A 27 7.07 0.11 -4.66
CA LEU A 27 7.27 1.55 -4.83
C LEU A 27 8.67 1.98 -4.40
N VAL A 28 9.22 1.39 -3.33
CA VAL A 28 10.63 1.60 -2.94
C VAL A 28 11.58 1.15 -4.07
N LYS A 29 11.34 -0.02 -4.67
CA LYS A 29 12.11 -0.49 -5.83
C LYS A 29 12.01 0.46 -7.03
N MET A 30 10.84 1.02 -7.30
CA MET A 30 10.65 2.02 -8.37
C MET A 30 11.44 3.32 -8.14
N LEU A 31 11.75 3.64 -6.89
CA LEU A 31 12.63 4.77 -6.54
C LEU A 31 14.13 4.42 -6.69
N GLY A 32 14.47 3.21 -7.14
CA GLY A 32 15.84 2.74 -7.28
C GLY A 32 16.50 2.36 -5.95
N LEU A 33 15.70 2.11 -4.91
CA LEU A 33 16.16 1.73 -3.58
C LEU A 33 15.88 0.25 -3.32
N GLU A 34 16.76 -0.41 -2.56
CA GLU A 34 16.52 -1.76 -2.07
C GLU A 34 15.64 -1.72 -0.82
N PRO A 35 14.44 -2.33 -0.84
CA PRO A 35 13.58 -2.36 0.33
C PRO A 35 14.14 -3.32 1.39
N GLY A 36 14.32 -2.83 2.61
CA GLY A 36 14.68 -3.65 3.79
C GLY A 36 13.54 -4.51 4.34
N PHE A 37 12.46 -4.67 3.57
CA PHE A 37 11.27 -5.45 3.91
C PHE A 37 10.63 -5.99 2.62
N ILE A 38 9.77 -7.00 2.76
CA ILE A 38 8.98 -7.55 1.66
C ILE A 38 7.52 -7.53 2.09
N ILE A 39 6.63 -7.09 1.19
CA ILE A 39 5.20 -7.21 1.40
C ILE A 39 4.74 -8.55 0.84
N CYS A 40 4.27 -9.44 1.73
CA CYS A 40 3.65 -10.70 1.35
C CYS A 40 2.13 -10.55 1.39
N PRO A 41 1.43 -10.43 0.24
CA PRO A 41 0.00 -10.25 0.23
C PRO A 41 -0.69 -11.52 0.72
N PHE A 42 -1.57 -11.35 1.72
CA PHE A 42 -2.42 -12.41 2.23
C PHE A 42 -3.89 -12.02 2.02
N ARG A 43 -4.70 -12.98 1.58
CA ARG A 43 -6.15 -12.83 1.48
C ARG A 43 -6.79 -13.56 2.66
N GLY A 44 -7.31 -12.78 3.60
CA GLY A 44 -8.22 -13.31 4.62
C GLY A 44 -9.66 -13.29 4.13
N GLU A 45 -10.43 -14.27 4.58
CA GLU A 45 -11.90 -14.24 4.49
C GLU A 45 -12.45 -13.94 5.88
N TYR A 46 -13.42 -13.04 5.95
CA TYR A 46 -14.08 -12.66 7.18
C TYR A 46 -15.57 -12.90 7.00
N PHE A 47 -16.18 -13.63 7.95
CA PHE A 47 -17.62 -13.84 7.98
C PHE A 47 -18.25 -12.87 8.95
N ARG A 48 -19.32 -12.18 8.52
CA ARG A 48 -20.15 -11.39 9.42
C ARG A 48 -21.15 -12.33 10.08
N LEU A 49 -21.04 -12.46 11.40
CA LEU A 49 -22.01 -13.21 12.18
C LEU A 49 -23.34 -12.45 12.28
N ALA A 50 -24.41 -13.15 12.63
CA ALA A 50 -25.68 -12.51 12.94
C ALA A 50 -25.52 -11.52 14.12
N PRO A 51 -26.27 -10.40 14.16
CA PRO A 51 -26.07 -9.33 15.14
C PRO A 51 -26.05 -9.77 16.61
N GLU A 52 -26.78 -10.83 16.94
CA GLU A 52 -26.83 -11.42 18.30
C GLU A 52 -25.45 -11.91 18.80
N HIS A 53 -24.49 -12.11 17.90
CA HIS A 53 -23.15 -12.66 18.19
C HIS A 53 -22.03 -11.60 18.22
N ASN A 54 -22.36 -10.31 18.31
CA ASN A 54 -21.38 -9.21 18.24
C ASN A 54 -20.36 -9.17 19.40
N GLN A 55 -20.51 -9.98 20.44
CA GLN A 55 -19.64 -10.00 21.63
C GLN A 55 -18.62 -11.15 21.65
N ILE A 56 -18.47 -11.89 20.54
CA ILE A 56 -17.58 -13.06 20.46
C ILE A 56 -16.10 -12.66 20.29
N VAL A 57 -15.83 -11.41 19.87
CA VAL A 57 -14.48 -10.90 19.54
C VAL A 57 -14.20 -9.57 20.21
#